data_AF-A0A076H8J6-F1
#
_entry.id   AF-A0A076H8J6-F1
#
_cell.length_a   1.000
_cell.length_b   1.000
_cell.length_c   1.000
_cell.angle_alpha   90.00
_cell.angle_beta   90.00
_cell.angle_gamma   90.00
#
_symmetry.space_group_name_H-M   'P 1'
#
loop_
_entity.id
_entity.type
_entity.pdbx_description
1 polymer ?
#
loop_
_entity_poly.entity_id
_entity_poly.type
_entity_poly.pdbx_seq_one_letter_code
_entity_poly.pdbx_strand_id
1 'polypeptide(L)' 'MNRRLFVGMTLLSLMLPGAALAQKKIPKAQGHDQCPLGYVNTLGTTCVSPIAYEVQPSEGDACPSGWMNIGAGYCRRK' A
#
# COMPACT_ATOMS: atom_id res chain seq x y z
N MET A 1 -13.24 -15.57 -41.92
CA MET A 1 -12.20 -15.96 -40.95
C MET A 1 -11.50 -14.69 -40.46
N ASN A 2 -12.06 -14.03 -39.43
CA ASN A 2 -11.67 -12.68 -39.01
C ASN A 2 -10.58 -12.73 -37.95
N ARG A 3 -9.31 -12.69 -38.41
CA ARG A 3 -8.09 -12.74 -37.59
C ARG A 3 -7.78 -11.44 -36.81
N ARG A 4 -8.80 -10.63 -36.50
CA ARG A 4 -8.62 -9.31 -35.85
C ARG A 4 -9.17 -9.23 -34.43
N LEU A 5 -9.84 -10.27 -33.93
CA LEU A 5 -10.46 -10.28 -32.61
C LEU A 5 -9.54 -10.72 -31.46
N PHE A 6 -8.35 -11.24 -31.74
CA PHE A 6 -7.47 -11.84 -30.72
C PHE A 6 -6.31 -10.95 -30.24
N VAL A 7 -6.21 -9.69 -30.67
CA VAL A 7 -5.08 -8.81 -30.26
C VAL A 7 -5.48 -7.86 -29.11
N GLY A 8 -6.76 -7.69 -28.80
CA GLY A 8 -7.23 -6.75 -27.78
C GLY A 8 -7.32 -7.32 -26.36
N MET A 9 -7.26 -8.64 -26.18
CA MET A 9 -7.66 -9.32 -24.94
C MET A 9 -6.47 -9.93 -24.19
N THR A 10 -5.37 -9.20 -24.04
CA THR A 10 -4.23 -9.67 -23.22
C THR A 10 -3.60 -8.59 -22.33
N LEU A 11 -4.03 -7.34 -22.42
CA LEU A 11 -3.41 -6.22 -21.69
C LEU A 11 -4.11 -5.84 -20.38
N LEU A 12 -5.19 -6.53 -19.98
CA LEU A 12 -6.03 -6.13 -18.83
C LEU A 12 -5.86 -7.02 -17.58
N SER A 13 -4.72 -7.67 -17.41
CA SER A 13 -4.49 -8.61 -16.29
C SER A 13 -3.51 -8.12 -15.21
N LEU A 14 -2.95 -6.90 -15.32
CA LEU A 14 -1.89 -6.42 -14.42
C LEU A 14 -2.34 -5.47 -13.30
N MET A 15 -3.65 -5.23 -13.13
CA MET A 15 -4.15 -4.37 -12.04
C MET A 15 -4.79 -5.18 -10.90
N LEU A 16 -4.18 -6.30 -10.51
CA LEU A 16 -4.53 -6.89 -9.22
C LEU A 16 -3.85 -6.07 -8.12
N PRO A 17 -4.59 -5.49 -7.16
CA PRO A 17 -3.97 -4.93 -5.97
C PRO A 17 -3.18 -6.06 -5.31
N GLY A 18 -1.85 -5.92 -5.29
CA GLY A 18 -0.97 -6.92 -4.72
C GLY A 18 -1.38 -7.18 -3.28
N ALA A 19 -1.47 -8.45 -2.89
CA ALA A 19 -1.61 -8.83 -1.49
C ALA A 19 -0.52 -8.07 -0.71
N ALA A 20 -0.93 -7.25 0.26
CA ALA A 20 0.00 -6.51 1.07
C ALA A 20 0.86 -7.54 1.81
N LEU A 21 2.10 -7.74 1.38
CA LEU A 21 3.02 -8.59 2.10
C LEU A 21 3.61 -7.77 3.24
N ALA A 22 3.89 -8.38 4.38
CA ALA A 22 4.44 -7.66 5.53
C ALA A 22 5.64 -6.78 5.12
N GLN A 23 5.50 -5.46 5.28
CA GLN A 23 6.47 -4.47 4.85
C GLN A 23 7.28 -3.94 6.02
N LYS A 24 8.61 -4.06 5.91
CA LYS A 24 9.55 -3.42 6.85
C LYS A 24 9.79 -1.94 6.50
N LYS A 25 9.68 -1.59 5.22
CA LYS A 25 9.90 -0.24 4.69
C LYS A 25 8.71 0.16 3.81
N ILE A 26 8.19 1.36 4.04
CA ILE A 26 7.09 1.95 3.27
C ILE A 26 7.45 3.39 2.86
N PRO A 27 6.86 3.93 1.78
CA PRO A 27 6.95 5.37 1.53
C PRO A 27 6.20 6.16 2.62
N LYS A 28 6.42 7.47 2.71
CA LYS A 28 5.47 8.34 3.39
C LYS A 28 4.19 8.44 2.58
N ALA A 29 3.05 8.51 3.26
CA ALA A 29 1.78 8.74 2.59
C ALA A 29 1.77 10.15 2.00
N GLN A 30 1.07 10.31 0.88
CA GLN A 30 0.95 11.61 0.24
C GLN A 30 0.26 12.61 1.18
N GLY A 31 0.81 13.83 1.29
CA GLY A 31 0.28 14.85 2.19
C GLY A 31 0.63 14.63 3.68
N HIS A 32 1.47 13.65 4.01
CA HIS A 32 1.92 13.40 5.38
C HIS A 32 3.44 13.53 5.53
N ASP A 33 3.86 14.36 6.48
CA ASP A 33 5.28 14.55 6.80
C ASP A 33 5.82 13.55 7.84
N GLN A 34 4.92 12.87 8.54
CA GLN A 34 5.23 11.93 9.62
C GLN A 34 5.17 10.48 9.16
N CYS A 35 5.85 9.60 9.87
CA CYS A 35 5.71 8.16 9.70
C CYS A 35 4.60 7.62 10.60
N PRO A 36 3.91 6.53 10.20
CA PRO A 36 2.90 5.91 11.03
C PRO A 36 3.52 5.26 12.27
N LEU A 37 2.67 4.94 13.25
CA LEU A 37 3.09 4.32 14.50
C LEU A 37 3.89 3.03 14.25
N GLY A 38 5.02 2.90 14.95
CA GLY A 38 5.93 1.77 14.81
C GLY A 38 6.93 1.88 13.65
N TYR A 39 6.92 2.98 12.90
CA TYR A 39 7.91 3.27 11.87
C TYR A 39 8.70 4.54 12.18
N VAL A 40 9.97 4.56 11.78
CA VAL A 40 10.89 5.70 11.90
C VAL A 40 11.21 6.28 10.53
N ASN A 41 11.33 7.60 10.45
CA ASN A 41 11.69 8.28 9.21
C ASN A 41 13.16 7.99 8.84
N THR A 42 13.38 7.52 7.61
CA THR A 42 14.71 7.34 7.03
C THR A 42 14.83 8.25 5.81
N LEU A 43 15.69 9.27 5.93
CA LEU A 43 16.04 10.21 4.86
C LEU A 43 14.83 10.90 4.18
N GLY A 44 13.77 11.14 4.94
CA GLY A 44 12.70 12.07 4.58
C GLY A 44 11.56 11.47 3.77
N THR A 45 11.81 10.49 2.89
CA THR A 45 10.79 9.98 1.95
C THR A 45 10.24 8.60 2.32
N THR A 46 10.89 7.89 3.24
CA THR A 46 10.52 6.52 3.60
C THR A 46 10.51 6.28 5.10
N CYS A 47 9.66 5.37 5.53
CA CYS A 47 9.44 4.97 6.91
C CYS A 47 9.86 3.51 7.09
N VAL A 48 10.59 3.20 8.16
CA VAL A 48 11.13 1.85 8.44
C VAL A 48 10.72 1.38 9.83
N SER A 49 10.28 0.14 9.95
CA SER A 49 9.97 -0.49 11.23
C SER A 49 11.00 -1.58 11.57
N PRO A 50 11.30 -1.86 12.85
CA PRO A 50 12.07 -3.04 13.22
C PRO A 50 11.35 -4.36 12.90
N ILE A 51 10.02 -4.34 12.83
CA ILE A 51 9.14 -5.50 12.58
C ILE A 51 8.47 -5.32 11.21
N ALA A 52 8.27 -6.41 10.47
CA ALA A 52 7.49 -6.36 9.23
C ALA A 52 6.00 -6.43 9.56
N TYR A 53 5.26 -5.36 9.25
CA TYR A 53 3.81 -5.33 9.38
C TYR A 53 3.17 -5.26 8.01
N GLU A 54 2.00 -5.88 7.87
CA GLU A 54 1.17 -5.65 6.69
C GLU A 54 0.42 -4.33 6.85
N VAL A 55 0.73 -3.38 5.97
CA VAL A 55 0.14 -2.05 5.92
C VAL A 55 -0.33 -1.69 4.52
N GLN A 56 -1.30 -0.79 4.47
CA GLN A 56 -1.81 -0.18 3.24
C GLN A 56 -2.13 1.31 3.48
N PRO A 57 -2.01 2.17 2.46
CA PRO A 57 -2.51 3.53 2.56
C PRO A 57 -3.99 3.56 2.93
N SER A 58 -4.40 4.57 3.70
CA SER A 58 -5.81 4.80 3.99
C SER A 58 -6.49 5.66 2.93
N GLU A 59 -5.73 6.36 2.08
CA GLU A 59 -6.24 7.29 1.04
C GLU A 59 -7.25 8.33 1.59
N GLY A 60 -7.12 8.68 2.87
CA GLY A 60 -8.04 9.59 3.57
C GLY A 60 -9.33 8.93 4.10
N ASP A 61 -9.56 7.66 3.77
CA ASP A 61 -10.73 6.89 4.22
C ASP A 61 -10.50 6.18 5.56
N ALA A 62 -11.60 5.68 6.13
CA ALA A 62 -11.54 4.79 7.29
C ALA A 62 -10.91 3.45 6.92
N CYS A 63 -10.13 2.87 7.85
CA CYS A 63 -9.51 1.57 7.62
C CYS A 63 -10.56 0.46 7.43
N PRO A 64 -10.34 -0.47 6.50
CA PRO A 64 -11.26 -1.60 6.28
C PRO A 64 -11.44 -2.46 7.53
N SER A 65 -12.52 -3.24 7.58
CA SER A 65 -12.69 -4.24 8.65
C SER A 65 -11.50 -5.21 8.69
N GLY A 66 -11.04 -5.54 9.89
CA GLY A 66 -9.80 -6.31 10.09
C GLY A 66 -8.51 -5.50 10.02
N TRP A 67 -8.59 -4.19 9.80
CA TRP A 67 -7.46 -3.26 9.83
C TRP A 67 -7.60 -2.24 10.96
N MET A 68 -6.48 -1.64 11.35
CA MET A 68 -6.42 -0.58 12.35
C MET A 68 -5.71 0.65 11.80
N ASN A 69 -6.22 1.84 12.12
CA ASN A 69 -5.55 3.09 11.80
C ASN A 69 -4.28 3.21 12.64
N ILE A 70 -3.13 3.43 11.97
CA ILE A 70 -1.83 3.61 12.62
C ILE A 70 -1.28 5.03 12.46
N GLY A 71 -2.12 5.98 12.02
CA GLY A 71 -1.77 7.36 11.76
C GLY A 71 -1.06 7.58 10.42
N ALA A 72 -0.80 8.85 10.10
CA ALA A 72 -0.02 9.28 8.93
C ALA A 72 -0.46 8.64 7.59
N GLY A 73 -1.77 8.48 7.39
CA GLY A 73 -2.33 7.97 6.14
C GLY A 73 -2.18 6.46 5.93
N TYR A 74 -1.96 5.67 6.98
CA TYR A 74 -1.82 4.21 6.89
C TYR A 74 -2.77 3.43 7.79
N CYS A 75 -3.15 2.25 7.29
CA CYS A 75 -3.82 1.18 8.00
C CYS A 75 -2.89 -0.03 8.13
N ARG A 76 -2.96 -0.74 9.27
CA ARG A 76 -2.24 -1.99 9.54
C ARG A 76 -3.21 -3.15 9.69
N ARG A 77 -2.88 -4.34 9.20
CA ARG A 77 -3.68 -5.54 9.48
C ARG A 77 -3.63 -5.86 10.98
N LYS A 78 -4.79 -6.20 11.56
CA LYS A 78 -4.92 -6.59 12.97
C LYS A 78 -4.20 -7.91 13.25
#